data_AF-A0A9P0HRX2-F1
#
_entry.id   AF-A0A9P0HRX2-F1
#
_cell.length_a   1.000
_cell.length_b   1.000
_cell.length_c   1.000
_cell.angle_alpha   90.00
_cell.angle_beta   90.00
_cell.angle_gamma   90.00
#
_symmetry.space_group_name_H-M   'P 1'
#
loop_
_entity.id
_entity.type
_entity.pdbx_description
1 polymer ?
#
loop_
_entity_poly.entity_id
_entity_poly.type
_entity_poly.pdbx_seq_one_letter_code
_entity_poly.pdbx_strand_id
1 'polypeptide(L)'
;MTQYTLPFLFLNLGGEMIYILDQRLRAQNIAVEKSRKVLDDLVRIMFNPRFMEELFKPQEIYNKAALKALFHDLAHASIMRLNETSMNKLYDLMTMVFKWQIFSSSHPRELILITLNHLDSMRSLVSCSLILKQLDTAYFMFIKTYGQMTCGELQRVRYSLLNFLQDVRVRVSLLLRQRLQNTDGSFVIPLNLQLFHGNILLHH
;
A
#
# COMPACT_ATOMS: atom_id res chain seq x y z
N MET A 1 -3.06 -21.99 -1.92
CA MET A 1 -4.08 -21.32 -1.08
C MET A 1 -3.62 -19.92 -0.63
N THR A 2 -2.77 -19.24 -1.42
CA THR A 2 -2.47 -17.80 -1.30
C THR A 2 -3.33 -16.96 -2.25
N GLN A 3 -4.31 -17.60 -2.91
CA GLN A 3 -4.96 -17.15 -4.13
C GLN A 3 -5.71 -15.81 -4.04
N TYR A 4 -6.03 -15.35 -2.82
CA TYR A 4 -6.72 -14.09 -2.56
C TYR A 4 -5.84 -13.05 -1.86
N THR A 5 -4.53 -13.27 -1.78
CA THR A 5 -3.61 -12.40 -1.04
C THR A 5 -3.06 -11.27 -1.91
N LEU A 6 -2.94 -11.51 -3.22
CA LEU A 6 -2.30 -10.56 -4.13
C LEU A 6 -3.00 -9.18 -4.17
N PRO A 7 -4.36 -9.08 -4.21
CA PRO A 7 -5.00 -7.77 -4.17
C PRO A 7 -4.70 -6.98 -2.90
N PHE A 8 -4.67 -7.61 -1.72
CA PHE A 8 -4.25 -6.95 -0.49
C PHE A 8 -2.82 -6.43 -0.62
N LEU A 9 -1.89 -7.28 -1.06
CA LEU A 9 -0.48 -6.90 -1.16
C LEU A 9 -0.27 -5.73 -2.13
N PHE A 10 -0.89 -5.80 -3.31
CA PHE A 10 -0.75 -4.78 -4.35
C PHE A 10 -1.41 -3.45 -3.95
N LEU A 11 -2.67 -3.48 -3.51
CA LEU A 11 -3.43 -2.26 -3.21
C LEU A 11 -2.83 -1.48 -2.03
N ASN A 12 -2.41 -2.18 -0.96
CA ASN A 12 -1.85 -1.51 0.20
C ASN A 12 -0.44 -0.97 -0.06
N LEU A 13 0.43 -1.73 -0.74
CA LEU A 13 1.74 -1.21 -1.15
C LEU A 13 1.59 -0.04 -2.12
N GLY A 14 0.66 -0.14 -3.08
CA GLY A 14 0.31 0.95 -3.98
C GLY A 14 -0.17 2.20 -3.23
N GLY A 15 -1.04 2.03 -2.24
CA GLY A 15 -1.47 3.11 -1.36
C GLY A 15 -0.30 3.79 -0.63
N GLU A 16 0.57 3.01 0.01
CA GLU A 16 1.78 3.54 0.66
C GLU A 16 2.69 4.28 -0.33
N MET A 17 2.84 3.76 -1.55
CA MET A 17 3.62 4.41 -2.60
C MET A 17 3.07 5.79 -2.93
N ILE A 18 1.75 5.88 -3.18
CA ILE A 18 1.08 7.14 -3.51
C ILE A 18 1.23 8.16 -2.36
N TYR A 19 1.09 7.72 -1.11
CA TYR A 19 1.30 8.59 0.05
C TYR A 19 2.71 9.15 0.12
N ILE A 20 3.71 8.27 0.04
CA ILE A 20 5.11 8.67 0.16
C ILE A 20 5.48 9.63 -0.97
N LEU A 21 4.95 9.41 -2.18
CA LEU A 21 5.19 10.27 -3.32
C LEU A 21 4.50 11.63 -3.18
N ASP A 22 3.23 11.69 -2.78
CA ASP A 22 2.54 12.95 -2.49
C ASP A 22 3.32 13.79 -1.45
N GLN A 23 3.74 13.16 -0.36
CA GLN A 23 4.54 13.83 0.67
C GLN A 23 5.88 14.34 0.15
N ARG A 24 6.60 13.55 -0.66
CA ARG A 24 7.88 13.96 -1.24
C ARG A 24 7.71 15.11 -2.24
N LEU A 25 6.66 15.08 -3.07
CA LEU A 25 6.35 16.14 -4.01
C LEU A 25 6.03 17.46 -3.28
N ARG A 26 5.26 17.40 -2.20
CA ARG A 26 4.98 18.56 -1.33
C ARG A 26 6.25 19.08 -0.65
N ALA A 27 7.06 18.19 -0.06
CA ALA A 27 8.30 18.58 0.62
C ALA A 27 9.33 19.24 -0.32
N GLN A 28 9.30 18.88 -1.60
CA GLN A 28 10.13 19.50 -2.65
C GLN A 28 9.51 20.77 -3.25
N ASN A 29 8.35 21.21 -2.75
CA ASN A 29 7.60 22.34 -3.28
C ASN A 29 7.32 22.23 -4.79
N ILE A 30 7.06 21.02 -5.29
CA ILE A 30 6.68 20.82 -6.68
C ILE A 30 5.31 21.47 -6.93
N ALA A 31 5.20 22.21 -8.03
CA ALA A 31 3.96 22.88 -8.43
C ALA A 31 2.76 21.92 -8.37
N VAL A 32 1.66 22.37 -7.74
CA VAL A 32 0.47 21.55 -7.45
C VAL A 32 -0.05 20.83 -8.69
N GLU A 33 -0.10 21.50 -9.83
CA GLU A 33 -0.51 20.93 -11.11
C GLU A 33 0.36 19.75 -11.57
N LYS A 34 1.68 19.89 -11.41
CA LYS A 34 2.64 18.82 -11.76
C LYS A 34 2.54 17.67 -10.78
N SER A 35 2.41 17.95 -9.49
CA SER A 35 2.20 16.93 -8.45
C SER A 35 0.92 16.14 -8.70
N ARG A 36 -0.19 16.83 -8.97
CA ARG A 36 -1.48 16.22 -9.33
C ARG A 36 -1.35 15.33 -10.55
N LYS A 37 -0.68 15.79 -11.61
CA LYS A 37 -0.46 14.99 -12.82
C LYS A 37 0.30 13.69 -12.53
N VAL A 38 1.36 13.75 -11.69
CA VAL A 38 2.11 12.56 -11.29
C VAL A 38 1.21 11.56 -10.55
N LEU A 39 0.41 12.03 -9.58
CA LEU A 39 -0.48 11.17 -8.80
C LEU A 39 -1.61 10.58 -9.66
N ASP A 40 -2.25 11.41 -10.50
CA ASP A 40 -3.29 10.97 -11.43
C ASP A 40 -2.74 9.91 -12.40
N ASP A 41 -1.55 10.11 -12.98
CA ASP A 41 -0.93 9.13 -13.89
C ASP A 41 -0.69 7.79 -13.19
N LEU A 42 -0.14 7.80 -11.96
CA LEU A 42 0.12 6.60 -11.18
C LEU A 42 -1.16 5.84 -10.82
N VAL A 43 -2.16 6.56 -10.28
CA VAL A 43 -3.44 5.94 -9.89
C VAL A 43 -4.18 5.42 -11.13
N ARG A 44 -4.17 6.15 -12.25
CA ARG A 44 -4.78 5.68 -13.51
C ARG A 44 -4.18 4.37 -14.02
N ILE A 45 -2.86 4.22 -13.93
CA ILE A 45 -2.18 2.99 -14.37
C ILE A 45 -2.46 1.87 -13.38
N MET A 46 -2.35 2.16 -12.08
CA MET A 46 -2.57 1.20 -11.02
C MET A 46 -3.99 0.61 -11.05
N PHE A 47 -5.01 1.45 -11.29
CA PHE A 47 -6.42 1.07 -11.33
C PHE A 47 -6.95 0.87 -12.76
N ASN A 48 -6.10 0.48 -13.69
CA ASN A 48 -6.56 0.08 -15.01
C ASN A 48 -7.59 -1.07 -14.89
N PRO A 49 -8.80 -0.97 -15.50
CA PRO A 49 -9.87 -1.95 -15.29
C PRO A 49 -9.47 -3.38 -15.65
N ARG A 50 -8.75 -3.58 -16.76
CA ARG A 50 -8.29 -4.91 -17.19
C ARG A 50 -7.29 -5.49 -16.20
N PHE A 51 -6.37 -4.65 -15.73
CA PHE A 51 -5.41 -5.08 -14.72
C PHE A 51 -6.10 -5.44 -13.39
N MET A 52 -7.10 -4.66 -12.96
CA MET A 52 -7.88 -4.95 -11.75
C MET A 52 -8.66 -6.27 -11.89
N GLU A 53 -9.29 -6.52 -13.04
CA GLU A 53 -9.95 -7.81 -13.30
C GLU A 53 -8.99 -8.99 -13.19
N GLU A 54 -7.79 -8.88 -13.76
CA GLU A 54 -6.76 -9.92 -13.63
C GLU A 54 -6.24 -10.05 -12.19
N LEU A 55 -5.98 -8.93 -11.50
CA LEU A 55 -5.47 -8.89 -10.12
C LEU A 55 -6.38 -9.64 -9.15
N PHE A 56 -7.70 -9.51 -9.32
CA PHE A 56 -8.70 -10.11 -8.44
C PHE A 56 -9.03 -11.57 -8.77
N LYS A 57 -8.49 -12.14 -9.85
CA LYS A 57 -8.60 -13.59 -10.08
C LYS A 57 -7.84 -14.37 -9.01
N PRO A 58 -8.34 -15.55 -8.59
CA PRO A 58 -7.62 -16.42 -7.67
C PRO A 58 -6.24 -16.80 -8.23
N GLN A 59 -5.16 -16.28 -7.64
CA GLN A 59 -3.81 -16.48 -8.14
C GLN A 59 -2.74 -16.40 -7.04
N GLU A 60 -1.66 -17.14 -7.20
CA GLU A 60 -0.55 -17.10 -6.25
C GLU A 60 0.13 -15.71 -6.27
N ILE A 61 0.68 -15.31 -5.12
CA ILE A 61 1.37 -14.02 -5.01
C ILE A 61 2.67 -14.01 -5.82
N TYR A 62 3.05 -12.83 -6.29
CA TYR A 62 4.36 -12.63 -6.92
C TYR A 62 5.48 -12.89 -5.92
N ASN A 63 6.64 -13.33 -6.42
CA ASN A 63 7.85 -13.30 -5.61
C ASN A 63 8.29 -11.84 -5.36
N LYS A 64 9.11 -11.64 -4.32
CA LYS A 64 9.55 -10.30 -3.88
C LYS A 64 10.23 -9.50 -5.00
N ALA A 65 11.01 -10.15 -5.86
CA ALA A 65 11.74 -9.49 -6.95
C ALA A 65 10.79 -9.01 -8.05
N ALA A 66 9.84 -9.85 -8.47
CA ALA A 66 8.83 -9.51 -9.46
C ALA A 66 7.91 -8.39 -8.97
N LEU A 67 7.48 -8.42 -7.71
CA LEU A 67 6.67 -7.35 -7.13
C LEU A 67 7.45 -6.02 -7.06
N LYS A 68 8.73 -6.07 -6.69
CA LYS A 68 9.61 -4.89 -6.69
C LYS A 68 9.79 -4.31 -8.08
N ALA A 69 10.00 -5.15 -9.11
CA ALA A 69 10.09 -4.73 -10.50
C ALA A 69 8.79 -4.06 -10.97
N LEU A 70 7.64 -4.65 -10.63
CA LEU A 70 6.34 -4.05 -10.95
C LEU A 70 6.20 -2.64 -10.38
N PHE A 71 6.56 -2.42 -9.10
CA PHE A 71 6.44 -1.10 -8.47
C PHE A 71 7.48 -0.11 -9.00
N HIS A 72 8.66 -0.61 -9.39
CA HIS A 72 9.65 0.19 -10.11
C HIS A 72 9.07 0.71 -11.43
N ASP A 73 8.50 -0.18 -12.25
CA ASP A 73 7.91 0.19 -13.54
C ASP A 73 6.72 1.13 -13.36
N LEU A 74 5.87 0.89 -12.36
CA LEU A 74 4.76 1.78 -12.02
C LEU A 74 5.26 3.20 -11.68
N ALA A 75 6.27 3.33 -10.82
CA ALA A 75 6.82 4.65 -10.45
C ALA A 75 7.34 5.44 -11.65
N HIS A 76 7.93 4.72 -12.60
CA HIS A 76 8.55 5.26 -13.81
C HIS A 76 7.61 5.40 -15.00
N ALA A 77 6.37 4.93 -14.88
CA ALA A 77 5.36 5.12 -15.91
C ALA A 77 4.74 6.53 -15.88
N SER A 78 4.90 7.26 -14.77
CA SER A 78 4.59 8.69 -14.68
C SER A 78 5.73 9.56 -15.24
N ILE A 79 5.50 10.87 -15.36
CA ILE A 79 6.55 11.83 -15.74
C ILE A 79 7.71 11.91 -14.70
N MET A 80 7.50 11.43 -13.48
CA MET A 80 8.50 11.45 -12.41
C MET A 80 9.67 10.49 -12.72
N ARG A 81 10.90 10.94 -12.46
CA ARG A 81 12.12 10.14 -12.62
C ARG A 81 12.83 10.01 -11.27
N LEU A 82 12.66 8.87 -10.61
CA LEU A 82 13.43 8.51 -9.41
C LEU A 82 14.78 7.90 -9.82
N ASN A 83 15.84 8.17 -9.08
CA ASN A 83 17.07 7.38 -9.23
C ASN A 83 16.93 6.05 -8.47
N GLU A 84 17.82 5.10 -8.76
CA GLU A 84 17.81 3.76 -8.18
C GLU A 84 17.81 3.78 -6.64
N THR A 85 18.64 4.64 -6.03
CA THR A 85 18.69 4.80 -4.57
C THR A 85 17.35 5.27 -4.00
N SER A 86 16.68 6.23 -4.66
CA SER A 86 15.40 6.78 -4.23
C SER A 86 14.26 5.78 -4.40
N MET A 87 14.32 4.97 -5.45
CA MET A 87 13.35 3.90 -5.71
C MET A 87 13.51 2.76 -4.70
N ASN A 88 14.73 2.35 -4.37
CA ASN A 88 15.00 1.36 -3.32
C ASN A 88 14.48 1.84 -1.96
N LYS A 89 14.78 3.09 -1.58
CA LYS A 89 14.26 3.69 -0.33
C LYS A 89 12.74 3.81 -0.32
N LEU A 90 12.11 4.08 -1.47
CA LEU A 90 10.66 4.10 -1.60
C LEU A 90 10.07 2.71 -1.31
N TYR A 91 10.58 1.67 -1.98
CA TYR A 91 10.10 0.31 -1.80
C TYR A 91 10.30 -0.21 -0.36
N ASP A 92 11.45 0.05 0.25
CA ASP A 92 11.72 -0.32 1.64
C ASP A 92 10.75 0.37 2.61
N LEU A 93 10.48 1.66 2.39
CA LEU A 93 9.54 2.41 3.22
C LEU A 93 8.12 1.87 3.08
N MET A 94 7.63 1.70 1.83
CA MET A 94 6.31 1.11 1.56
C MET A 94 6.15 -0.25 2.25
N THR A 95 7.13 -1.12 2.06
CA THR A 95 7.11 -2.49 2.59
C THR A 95 7.09 -2.49 4.12
N MET A 96 7.94 -1.67 4.75
CA MET A 96 8.02 -1.63 6.21
C MET A 96 6.81 -0.99 6.87
N VAL A 97 6.22 0.06 6.29
CA VAL A 97 4.99 0.68 6.81
C VAL A 97 3.81 -0.28 6.68
N PHE A 98 3.63 -0.88 5.50
CA PHE A 98 2.57 -1.89 5.31
C PHE A 98 2.76 -3.09 6.24
N LYS A 99 3.99 -3.61 6.37
CA LYS A 99 4.30 -4.69 7.32
C LYS A 99 3.93 -4.31 8.74
N TRP A 100 4.23 -3.09 9.17
CA TRP A 100 3.86 -2.62 10.50
C TRP A 100 2.33 -2.58 10.68
N GLN A 101 1.55 -2.15 9.68
CA GLN A 101 0.08 -2.14 9.75
C GLN A 101 -0.50 -3.56 9.89
N ILE A 102 -0.01 -4.52 9.09
CA ILE A 102 -0.43 -5.92 9.17
C ILE A 102 -0.03 -6.55 10.51
N PHE A 103 1.18 -6.26 10.97
CA PHE A 103 1.68 -6.77 12.24
C PHE A 103 0.87 -6.23 13.43
N SER A 104 0.51 -4.94 13.38
CA SER A 104 -0.26 -4.26 14.42
C SER A 104 -1.76 -4.54 14.37
N SER A 105 -2.26 -5.26 13.36
CA SER A 105 -3.68 -5.60 13.31
C SER A 105 -4.06 -6.58 14.43
N SER A 106 -5.08 -6.25 15.21
CA SER A 106 -5.53 -7.09 16.32
C SER A 106 -6.53 -8.15 15.86
N HIS A 107 -7.29 -7.84 14.80
CA HIS A 107 -8.37 -8.69 14.29
C HIS A 107 -8.28 -8.87 12.76
N PRO A 108 -8.60 -10.05 12.18
CA PRO A 108 -8.42 -10.28 10.73
C PRO A 108 -9.22 -9.34 9.83
N ARG A 109 -10.38 -8.85 10.28
CA ARG A 109 -11.19 -7.89 9.50
C ARG A 109 -10.53 -6.52 9.36
N GLU A 110 -9.58 -6.20 10.21
CA GLU A 110 -8.83 -4.95 10.11
C GLU A 110 -8.00 -4.87 8.83
N LEU A 111 -7.65 -6.00 8.21
CA LEU A 111 -7.02 -6.03 6.89
C LEU A 111 -7.88 -5.31 5.84
N ILE A 112 -9.20 -5.55 5.89
CA ILE A 112 -10.15 -4.92 4.98
C ILE A 112 -10.12 -3.41 5.24
N LEU A 113 -10.21 -2.99 6.50
CA LEU A 113 -10.20 -1.58 6.88
C LEU A 113 -8.92 -0.86 6.45
N ILE A 114 -7.75 -1.48 6.61
CA ILE A 114 -6.46 -0.91 6.15
C ILE A 114 -6.54 -0.65 4.65
N THR A 115 -6.99 -1.64 3.86
CA THR A 115 -7.08 -1.50 2.40
C THR A 115 -8.11 -0.44 1.98
N LEU A 116 -9.27 -0.39 2.65
CA LEU A 116 -10.29 0.62 2.38
C LEU A 116 -9.76 2.03 2.69
N ASN A 117 -9.00 2.20 3.79
CA ASN A 117 -8.35 3.46 4.11
C ASN A 117 -7.38 3.90 3.00
N HIS A 118 -6.61 2.98 2.41
CA HIS A 118 -5.75 3.28 1.26
C HIS A 118 -6.55 3.72 0.04
N LEU A 119 -7.63 3.00 -0.29
CA LEU A 119 -8.49 3.33 -1.43
C LEU A 119 -9.15 4.71 -1.27
N ASP A 120 -9.73 4.99 -0.10
CA ASP A 120 -10.39 6.26 0.20
C ASP A 120 -9.41 7.44 0.20
N SER A 121 -8.21 7.22 0.73
CA SER A 121 -7.20 8.27 0.71
C SER A 121 -6.69 8.53 -0.71
N MET A 122 -6.47 7.49 -1.53
CA MET A 122 -6.11 7.68 -2.93
C MET A 122 -7.19 8.42 -3.70
N ARG A 123 -8.47 8.15 -3.40
CA ARG A 123 -9.61 8.91 -3.93
C ARG A 123 -9.52 10.40 -3.60
N SER A 124 -9.07 10.75 -2.40
CA SER A 124 -8.90 12.16 -1.99
C SER A 124 -7.74 12.89 -2.69
N LEU A 125 -6.78 12.13 -3.23
CA LEU A 125 -5.57 12.67 -3.87
C LEU A 125 -5.72 12.90 -5.38
N VAL A 126 -6.75 12.32 -6.00
CA VAL A 126 -7.02 12.45 -7.45
C VAL A 126 -8.24 13.32 -7.71
N SER A 127 -8.24 14.02 -8.84
CA SER A 127 -9.35 14.93 -9.22
C SER A 127 -10.08 14.50 -10.50
N CYS A 128 -9.50 13.59 -11.28
CA CYS A 128 -10.09 13.17 -12.55
C CYS A 128 -11.29 12.22 -12.34
N SER A 129 -12.44 12.57 -12.92
CA SER A 129 -13.68 11.79 -12.80
C SER A 129 -13.55 10.36 -13.34
N LEU A 130 -12.74 10.14 -14.38
CA LEU A 130 -12.48 8.80 -14.92
C LEU A 130 -11.70 7.94 -13.92
N ILE A 131 -10.68 8.52 -13.27
CA ILE A 131 -9.85 7.84 -12.27
C ILE A 131 -10.69 7.51 -11.03
N LEU A 132 -11.54 8.45 -10.60
CA LEU A 132 -12.49 8.22 -9.50
C LEU A 132 -13.41 7.02 -9.78
N LYS A 133 -13.93 6.87 -11.01
CA LYS A 133 -14.73 5.70 -11.40
C LYS A 133 -13.93 4.39 -11.40
N GLN A 134 -12.65 4.45 -11.75
CA GLN A 134 -11.76 3.29 -11.69
C GLN A 134 -11.50 2.85 -10.24
N LEU A 135 -11.25 3.81 -9.35
CA LEU A 135 -11.15 3.57 -7.90
C LEU A 135 -12.45 3.01 -7.32
N ASP A 136 -13.60 3.58 -7.67
CA ASP A 136 -14.90 3.07 -7.23
C ASP A 136 -15.10 1.61 -7.65
N THR A 137 -14.76 1.28 -8.90
CA THR A 137 -14.81 -0.10 -9.40
C THR A 137 -13.94 -1.03 -8.56
N ALA A 138 -12.68 -0.65 -8.29
CA ALA A 138 -11.77 -1.44 -7.48
C ALA A 138 -12.24 -1.59 -6.03
N TYR A 139 -12.82 -0.54 -5.45
CA TYR A 139 -13.46 -0.57 -4.14
C TYR A 139 -14.61 -1.58 -4.10
N PHE A 140 -15.51 -1.55 -5.10
CA PHE A 140 -16.61 -2.51 -5.18
C PHE A 140 -16.13 -3.95 -5.37
N MET A 141 -15.13 -4.17 -6.22
CA MET A 141 -14.51 -5.49 -6.39
C MET A 141 -13.92 -5.99 -5.07
N PHE A 142 -13.23 -5.12 -4.34
CA PHE A 142 -12.64 -5.45 -3.05
C PHE A 142 -13.68 -5.84 -2.01
N ILE A 143 -14.71 -5.02 -1.80
CA ILE A 143 -15.80 -5.33 -0.87
C ILE A 143 -16.53 -6.62 -1.27
N LYS A 144 -16.81 -6.80 -2.56
CA LYS A 144 -17.49 -8.01 -3.07
C LYS A 144 -16.68 -9.27 -2.79
N THR A 145 -15.36 -9.22 -2.96
CA THR A 145 -14.48 -10.38 -2.74
C THR A 145 -14.24 -10.66 -1.26
N TYR A 146 -13.96 -9.64 -0.46
CA TYR A 146 -13.46 -9.82 0.91
C TYR A 146 -14.49 -9.56 2.01
N GLY A 147 -15.54 -8.78 1.74
CA GLY A 147 -16.54 -8.39 2.73
C GLY A 147 -17.33 -9.55 3.31
N GLN A 148 -17.50 -10.62 2.53
CA GLN A 148 -18.21 -11.84 2.96
C GLN A 148 -17.29 -12.92 3.53
N MET A 149 -15.97 -12.73 3.49
CA MET A 149 -15.04 -13.72 4.03
C MET A 149 -15.17 -13.85 5.54
N THR A 150 -15.02 -15.08 6.00
CA THR A 150 -14.96 -15.44 7.42
C THR A 150 -13.65 -14.94 8.05
N CYS A 151 -13.62 -14.83 9.38
CA CYS A 151 -12.39 -14.46 10.08
C CYS A 151 -11.26 -15.49 9.84
N GLY A 152 -11.58 -16.78 9.68
CA GLY A 152 -10.59 -17.81 9.37
C GLY A 152 -9.97 -17.64 7.99
N GLU A 153 -10.75 -17.26 6.98
CA GLU A 153 -10.25 -16.94 5.64
C GLU A 153 -9.36 -15.70 5.65
N LEU A 154 -9.80 -14.63 6.31
CA LEU A 154 -9.02 -13.41 6.45
C LEU A 154 -7.73 -13.65 7.27
N GLN A 155 -7.78 -14.54 8.27
CA GLN A 155 -6.58 -14.92 9.02
C GLN A 155 -5.59 -15.70 8.14
N ARG A 156 -6.07 -16.53 7.20
CA ARG A 156 -5.18 -17.19 6.21
C ARG A 156 -4.53 -16.17 5.28
N VAL A 157 -5.29 -15.16 4.83
CA VAL A 157 -4.73 -14.05 4.04
C VAL A 157 -3.66 -13.31 4.86
N ARG A 158 -3.96 -12.97 6.12
CA ARG A 158 -3.00 -12.35 7.04
C ARG A 158 -1.72 -13.16 7.18
N TYR A 159 -1.85 -14.47 7.40
CA TYR A 159 -0.73 -15.39 7.50
C TYR A 159 0.12 -15.38 6.22
N SER A 160 -0.52 -15.42 5.04
CA SER A 160 0.17 -15.33 3.76
C SER A 160 0.91 -14.01 3.58
N LEU A 161 0.32 -12.88 3.99
CA LEU A 161 0.98 -11.56 3.97
C LEU A 161 2.18 -11.51 4.91
N LEU A 162 2.04 -12.01 6.13
CA LEU A 162 3.11 -12.05 7.12
C LEU A 162 4.28 -12.92 6.66
N ASN A 163 4.01 -14.07 6.04
CA ASN A 163 5.04 -14.92 5.44
C ASN A 163 5.74 -14.23 4.27
N PHE A 164 5.00 -13.53 3.41
CA PHE A 164 5.61 -12.75 2.34
C PHE A 164 6.53 -11.65 2.91
N LEU A 165 6.11 -10.98 3.98
CA LEU A 165 6.85 -9.90 4.63
C LEU A 165 7.89 -10.38 5.65
N GLN A 166 8.02 -11.71 5.82
CA GLN A 166 9.01 -12.32 6.68
C GLN A 166 10.42 -11.93 6.20
N ASP A 167 11.34 -11.80 7.16
CA ASP A 167 12.76 -11.49 6.95
C ASP A 167 13.04 -10.11 6.31
N VAL A 168 12.01 -9.31 6.06
CA VAL A 168 12.15 -7.89 5.71
C VAL A 168 12.42 -7.10 7.00
N ARG A 169 13.67 -6.66 7.20
CA ARG A 169 14.10 -5.95 8.40
C ARG A 169 14.97 -4.75 8.01
N VAL A 170 14.31 -3.70 7.53
CA VAL A 170 14.96 -2.44 7.13
C VAL A 170 14.65 -1.34 8.14
N ARG A 171 15.67 -0.56 8.51
CA ARG A 171 15.50 0.59 9.41
C ARG A 171 14.83 1.74 8.66
N VAL A 172 13.68 2.18 9.17
CA VAL A 172 12.93 3.29 8.61
C VAL A 172 12.95 4.46 9.59
N SER A 173 13.53 5.59 9.16
CA SER A 173 13.69 6.78 10.01
C SER A 173 12.36 7.30 10.57
N LEU A 174 11.27 7.23 9.80
CA LEU A 174 9.94 7.56 10.29
C LEU A 174 9.52 6.70 11.48
N LEU A 175 9.57 5.36 11.32
CA LEU A 175 9.14 4.43 12.36
C LEU A 175 10.02 4.53 13.61
N LEU A 176 11.32 4.79 13.42
CA LEU A 176 12.25 5.07 14.52
C LEU A 176 11.86 6.35 15.28
N ARG A 177 11.56 7.45 14.57
CA ARG A 177 11.15 8.72 15.19
C ARG A 177 9.84 8.59 15.96
N GLN A 178 8.90 7.80 15.45
CA GLN A 178 7.62 7.53 16.09
C GLN A 178 7.71 6.45 17.20
N ARG A 179 8.91 5.92 17.49
CA ARG A 179 9.14 4.82 18.46
C ARG A 179 8.34 3.55 18.16
N LEU A 180 8.00 3.34 16.88
CA LEU A 180 7.35 2.13 16.37
C LEU A 180 8.36 1.04 16.00
N GLN A 181 9.64 1.41 15.89
CA GLN A 181 10.73 0.51 15.55
C GLN A 181 11.92 0.73 16.49
N ASN A 182 12.61 -0.35 16.83
CA ASN A 182 13.89 -0.33 17.54
C ASN A 182 15.06 -0.06 16.57
N THR A 183 16.22 0.33 17.10
CA THR A 183 17.44 0.60 16.32
C THR A 183 17.95 -0.61 15.54
N ASP A 184 17.61 -1.82 15.98
CA ASP A 184 17.91 -3.08 15.32
C ASP A 184 16.92 -3.42 14.19
N GLY A 185 15.91 -2.58 13.94
CA GLY A 185 14.91 -2.77 12.89
C GLY A 185 13.69 -3.62 13.29
N SER A 186 13.64 -4.15 14.52
CA SER A 186 12.45 -4.84 15.05
C SER A 186 11.33 -3.84 15.38
N PHE A 187 10.06 -4.27 15.32
CA PHE A 187 8.94 -3.41 15.70
C PHE A 187 8.70 -3.42 17.21
N VAL A 188 8.25 -2.29 17.73
CA VAL A 188 7.73 -2.16 19.09
C VAL A 188 6.25 -2.53 19.04
N ILE A 189 5.85 -3.52 19.84
CA ILE A 189 4.46 -4.00 19.89
C ILE A 189 3.71 -3.17 20.95
N PRO A 190 2.74 -2.32 20.59
CA PRO A 190 1.97 -1.60 21.58
C PRO A 190 1.06 -2.57 22.34
N LEU A 191 0.98 -2.41 23.67
CA LEU A 191 0.11 -3.22 24.53
C LEU A 191 -1.38 -3.02 24.24
N ASN A 192 -1.74 -1.87 23.65
CA ASN A 192 -3.08 -1.56 23.14
C ASN A 192 -3.00 -1.40 21.61
N LEU A 193 -3.42 -2.42 20.87
CA LEU A 193 -3.52 -2.37 19.41
C LEU A 193 -4.78 -1.57 19.05
N GLN A 194 -4.63 -0.27 18.80
CA GLN A 194 -5.70 0.53 18.17
C GLN A 194 -5.41 0.65 16.68
N LEU A 195 -6.44 0.42 15.86
CA LEU A 195 -6.38 0.81 14.45
C LEU A 195 -6.32 2.33 14.34
N PHE A 196 -5.22 2.82 13.80
CA PHE A 196 -5.13 4.21 13.39
C PHE A 196 -6.08 4.43 12.20
N HIS A 197 -7.02 5.35 12.38
CA HIS A 197 -7.84 5.84 11.27
C HIS A 197 -7.03 6.90 10.53
N GLY A 198 -6.88 6.73 9.22
CA GLY A 198 -6.00 7.58 8.41
C GLY A 198 -4.53 7.16 8.43
N ASN A 199 -3.70 7.94 7.76
CA ASN A 199 -2.31 7.57 7.48
C ASN A 199 -1.38 7.94 8.64
N ILE A 200 -0.55 7.00 9.10
CA ILE A 200 0.47 7.21 10.14
C ILE A 200 1.56 8.18 9.67
N LEU A 201 1.75 8.30 8.36
CA LEU A 201 2.62 9.29 7.73
C LEU A 201 2.02 10.71 7.79
N LEU A 202 0.71 10.89 8.01
CA LEU A 202 0.03 12.21 7.99
C LEU A 202 0.01 12.92 9.37
N HIS A 203 0.55 12.31 10.43
CA HIS A 203 0.68 12.98 11.73
C HIS A 203 1.87 13.98 11.82
N HIS A 204 2.35 14.50 10.69
CA HIS A 204 3.35 15.57 10.60
C HIS A 204 2.95 16.62 9.57
#